data_AF-A0A0F8XTL7-F1
#
_entry.id   AF-A0A0F8XTL7-F1
#
_cell.length_a   1.000
_cell.length_b   1.000
_cell.length_c   1.000
_cell.angle_alpha   90.00
_cell.angle_beta   90.00
_cell.angle_gamma   90.00
#
_symmetry.space_group_name_H-M   'P 1'
#
loop_
_entity.id
_entity.type
_entity.pdbx_description
1 polymer ?
#
loop_
_entity_poly.entity_id
_entity_poly.type
_entity_poly.pdbx_seq_one_letter_code
_entity_poly.pdbx_strand_id
1 'polypeptide(L)'
;FKGHHLWITHPELEEESIRRRKIDIENWNNIVGKINLISEKEKLSNGNKIRVDNLYSISTENDNLIPDNYVCPFLGKEAWIAWDGTFNVCCAPDDLRQSLGYFGNVKSTNFMNLWNSEEYQQLVDSWGNHKVCKICNMRRPLNKIREYGNY
;
A
#
# COMPACT_ATOMS: atom_id res chain seq x y z
N PHE A 1 -3.41 -10.78 -5.47
CA PHE A 1 -3.98 -9.60 -6.17
C PHE A 1 -2.89 -8.54 -6.24
N LYS A 2 -2.55 -8.00 -7.43
CA LYS A 2 -1.53 -6.93 -7.55
C LYS A 2 -2.21 -5.59 -7.25
N GLY A 3 -2.19 -5.15 -5.99
CA GLY A 3 -2.83 -3.88 -5.57
C GLY A 3 -2.37 -2.66 -6.37
N HIS A 4 -1.15 -2.69 -6.92
CA HIS A 4 -0.62 -1.67 -7.81
C HIS A 4 -1.46 -1.42 -9.07
N HIS A 5 -2.19 -2.42 -9.56
CA HIS A 5 -3.06 -2.26 -10.73
C HIS A 5 -4.35 -1.49 -10.41
N LEU A 6 -4.63 -1.22 -9.13
CA LEU A 6 -5.79 -0.46 -8.69
C LEU A 6 -5.51 1.05 -8.58
N TRP A 7 -4.28 1.50 -8.88
CA TRP A 7 -4.03 2.92 -9.07
C TRP A 7 -4.76 3.40 -10.31
N ILE A 8 -5.59 4.43 -10.17
CA ILE A 8 -6.11 5.17 -11.30
C ILE A 8 -4.96 6.06 -11.78
N THR A 9 -4.19 5.56 -12.74
CA THR A 9 -3.05 6.30 -13.31
C THR A 9 -3.45 7.14 -14.52
N HIS A 10 -4.63 6.90 -15.09
CA HIS A 10 -5.15 7.56 -16.29
C HIS A 10 -6.64 7.88 -16.11
N PRO A 11 -7.14 9.03 -16.61
CA PRO A 11 -8.54 9.42 -16.49
C PRO A 11 -9.52 8.37 -17.03
N GLU A 12 -9.14 7.64 -18.07
CA GLU A 12 -9.95 6.59 -18.69
C GLU A 12 -10.24 5.42 -17.73
N LEU A 13 -9.39 5.21 -16.72
CA LEU A 13 -9.58 4.18 -15.70
C LEU A 13 -10.48 4.63 -14.54
N GLU A 14 -10.87 5.90 -14.48
CA GLU A 14 -11.78 6.39 -13.44
C GLU A 14 -13.13 5.70 -13.50
N GLU A 15 -13.63 5.44 -14.72
CA GLU A 15 -14.91 4.75 -14.94
C GLU A 15 -14.91 3.29 -14.47
N GLU A 16 -13.73 2.66 -14.46
CA GLU A 16 -13.50 1.27 -14.03
C GLU A 16 -13.21 1.16 -12.52
N SER A 17 -13.16 2.28 -11.81
CA SER A 17 -12.86 2.28 -10.37
C SER A 17 -14.02 1.71 -9.55
N ILE A 18 -13.71 0.71 -8.71
CA ILE A 18 -14.65 0.16 -7.72
C ILE A 18 -15.15 1.26 -6.76
N ARG A 19 -14.37 2.32 -6.54
CA ARG A 19 -14.73 3.42 -5.64
C ARG A 19 -15.73 4.41 -6.26
N ARG A 20 -16.05 4.28 -7.55
CA ARG A 20 -16.87 5.24 -8.28
C ARG A 20 -18.34 5.24 -7.84
N ARG A 21 -18.92 4.06 -7.59
CA ARG A 21 -20.33 3.92 -7.21
C ARG A 21 -20.46 3.14 -5.92
N LYS A 22 -21.38 3.58 -5.06
CA LYS A 22 -21.69 2.91 -3.79
C LYS A 22 -22.06 1.43 -4.00
N ILE A 23 -22.79 1.12 -5.06
CA ILE A 23 -23.18 -0.27 -5.40
C ILE A 23 -21.97 -1.16 -5.71
N ASP A 24 -20.92 -0.62 -6.33
CA ASP A 24 -19.71 -1.38 -6.63
C ASP A 24 -18.90 -1.66 -5.35
N ILE A 25 -18.86 -0.68 -4.43
CA ILE A 25 -18.29 -0.84 -3.09
C ILE A 25 -19.05 -1.92 -2.30
N GLU A 26 -20.39 -1.90 -2.32
CA GLU A 26 -21.23 -2.89 -1.63
C GLU A 26 -21.00 -4.30 -2.19
N ASN A 27 -20.95 -4.42 -3.52
CA ASN A 27 -20.65 -5.69 -4.20
C ASN A 27 -19.24 -6.21 -3.85
N TRP A 28 -18.23 -5.34 -3.87
CA TRP A 28 -16.88 -5.67 -3.44
C TRP A 28 -16.85 -6.16 -1.99
N ASN A 29 -17.45 -5.41 -1.07
CA ASN A 29 -17.49 -5.76 0.35
C ASN A 29 -18.19 -7.10 0.60
N ASN A 30 -19.24 -7.43 -0.17
CA ASN A 30 -19.89 -8.73 -0.13
C ASN A 30 -18.93 -9.86 -0.55
N ILE A 31 -18.18 -9.67 -1.65
CA ILE A 31 -17.18 -10.62 -2.14
C ILE A 31 -16.06 -10.81 -1.12
N VAL A 32 -15.53 -9.72 -0.54
CA VAL A 32 -14.51 -9.77 0.52
C VAL A 32 -15.02 -10.58 1.71
N GLY A 33 -16.26 -10.36 2.15
CA GLY A 33 -16.89 -11.12 3.23
C GLY A 33 -16.96 -12.62 2.93
N LYS A 34 -17.40 -13.00 1.72
CA LYS A 34 -17.45 -14.40 1.28
C LYS A 34 -16.07 -15.06 1.25
N ILE A 35 -15.06 -14.36 0.71
CA ILE A 35 -13.69 -14.86 0.65
C ILE A 35 -13.12 -15.07 2.06
N ASN A 36 -13.34 -14.13 2.98
CA ASN A 36 -12.89 -14.26 4.36
C ASN A 36 -13.56 -15.45 5.05
N LEU A 37 -14.88 -15.63 4.88
CA LEU A 37 -15.60 -16.79 5.43
C LEU A 37 -15.03 -18.12 4.93
N ILE A 38 -14.76 -18.24 3.63
CA ILE A 38 -14.14 -19.43 3.03
C ILE A 38 -12.74 -19.63 3.61
N SER A 39 -11.95 -18.56 3.69
CA SER A 39 -10.58 -18.63 4.20
C SER A 39 -10.49 -19.06 5.67
N GLU A 40 -11.52 -18.79 6.47
CA GLU A 40 -11.61 -19.18 7.88
C GLU A 40 -12.08 -20.62 8.06
N LYS A 41 -13.02 -21.08 7.22
CA LYS A 41 -13.62 -22.42 7.32
C LYS A 41 -12.79 -23.50 6.65
N GLU A 42 -12.19 -23.18 5.51
CA GLU A 42 -11.48 -24.14 4.69
C GLU A 42 -9.99 -24.20 5.02
N LYS A 43 -9.42 -25.38 4.78
CA LYS A 43 -7.99 -25.63 4.89
C LYS A 43 -7.45 -26.05 3.54
N LEU A 44 -6.18 -25.73 3.32
CA LEU A 44 -5.42 -26.29 2.21
C LEU A 44 -5.30 -27.82 2.38
N SER A 45 -4.96 -28.52 1.30
CA SER A 45 -4.76 -29.98 1.32
C SER A 45 -3.71 -30.45 2.34
N ASN A 46 -2.77 -29.58 2.71
CA ASN A 46 -1.77 -29.81 3.75
C ASN A 46 -2.25 -29.45 5.17
N GLY A 47 -3.54 -29.14 5.36
CA GLY A 47 -4.13 -28.79 6.66
C GLY A 47 -3.89 -27.35 7.12
N ASN A 48 -3.11 -26.55 6.39
CA ASN A 48 -2.87 -25.15 6.73
C ASN A 48 -4.09 -24.27 6.44
N LYS A 49 -4.23 -23.17 7.18
CA LYS A 49 -5.25 -22.15 6.91
C LYS A 49 -4.97 -21.44 5.59
N ILE A 50 -6.03 -21.15 4.83
CA ILE A 50 -5.95 -20.24 3.70
C ILE A 50 -5.64 -18.84 4.24
N ARG A 51 -4.78 -18.11 3.52
CA ARG A 51 -4.42 -16.73 3.86
C ARG A 51 -4.75 -15.82 2.69
N VAL A 52 -5.44 -14.73 2.99
CA VAL A 52 -5.80 -13.70 2.02
C VAL A 52 -4.99 -12.45 2.34
N ASP A 53 -4.32 -11.88 1.33
CA ASP A 53 -3.50 -10.68 1.48
C ASP A 53 -3.98 -9.56 0.56
N ASN A 54 -3.91 -8.31 1.05
CA ASN A 54 -4.38 -7.10 0.37
C ASN A 54 -5.84 -7.15 -0.09
N LEU A 55 -6.72 -7.76 0.71
CA LEU A 55 -8.16 -7.81 0.44
C LEU A 55 -8.93 -7.26 1.65
N TYR A 56 -9.42 -6.03 1.53
CA TYR A 56 -10.10 -5.33 2.62
C TYR A 56 -11.40 -4.70 2.10
N SER A 57 -12.38 -4.60 2.98
CA SER A 57 -13.60 -3.85 2.71
C SER A 57 -13.29 -2.36 2.56
N ILE A 58 -13.99 -1.70 1.66
CA ILE A 58 -13.88 -0.27 1.40
C ILE A 58 -15.00 0.44 2.17
N SER A 59 -14.70 1.57 2.81
CA SER A 59 -15.71 2.39 3.47
C SER A 59 -16.75 2.87 2.45
N THR A 60 -18.03 2.82 2.83
CA THR A 60 -19.12 3.41 2.05
C THR A 60 -19.27 4.92 2.29
N GLU A 61 -18.56 5.46 3.28
CA GLU A 61 -18.49 6.89 3.55
C GLU A 61 -17.50 7.54 2.57
N ASN A 62 -17.94 8.62 1.93
CA ASN A 62 -17.51 9.01 0.59
C ASN A 62 -16.24 9.89 0.58
N ASP A 63 -15.27 9.58 1.44
CA ASP A 63 -14.13 10.48 1.64
C ASP A 63 -12.95 10.18 0.72
N ASN A 64 -12.93 9.06 -0.01
CA ASN A 64 -11.77 8.58 -0.79
C ASN A 64 -10.44 8.47 -0.01
N LEU A 65 -10.44 8.84 1.27
CA LEU A 65 -9.32 8.81 2.18
C LEU A 65 -9.24 7.43 2.84
N ILE A 66 -8.01 6.94 2.97
CA ILE A 66 -7.73 5.75 3.75
C ILE A 66 -7.78 6.13 5.25
N PRO A 67 -8.50 5.37 6.10
CA PRO A 67 -8.58 5.63 7.53
C PRO A 67 -7.21 5.70 8.22
N ASP A 68 -7.12 6.47 9.30
CA ASP A 68 -5.86 6.70 10.02
C ASP A 68 -5.26 5.44 10.65
N ASN A 69 -6.10 4.45 11.00
CA ASN A 69 -5.65 3.17 11.53
C ASN A 69 -5.05 2.23 10.48
N TYR A 70 -4.80 2.70 9.26
CA TYR A 70 -4.02 1.98 8.26
C TYR A 70 -2.60 2.53 8.23
N VAL A 71 -1.59 1.70 7.96
CA VAL A 71 -0.22 2.20 7.79
C VAL A 71 0.42 1.68 6.51
N CYS A 72 1.47 2.37 6.07
CA CYS A 72 2.28 1.94 4.93
C CYS A 72 3.04 0.66 5.32
N PRO A 73 2.91 -0.44 4.55
CA PRO A 73 3.65 -1.66 4.86
C PRO A 73 5.12 -1.62 4.43
N PHE A 74 5.55 -0.58 3.71
CA PHE A 74 6.85 -0.55 3.03
C PHE A 74 7.84 0.52 3.53
N LEU A 75 7.37 1.73 3.81
CA LEU A 75 8.26 2.80 4.29
C LEU A 75 8.96 2.39 5.59
N GLY A 76 10.28 2.59 5.65
CA GLY A 76 11.13 2.14 6.74
C GLY A 76 11.38 0.63 6.79
N LYS A 77 10.90 -0.14 5.81
CA LYS A 77 10.99 -1.63 5.78
C LYS A 77 11.53 -2.18 4.47
N GLU A 78 11.24 -1.52 3.36
CA GLU A 78 11.67 -1.91 2.02
C GLU A 78 12.31 -0.72 1.29
N ALA A 79 13.28 -1.01 0.44
CA ALA A 79 13.99 -0.04 -0.39
C ALA A 79 13.89 -0.44 -1.87
N TRP A 80 13.69 0.53 -2.76
CA TRP A 80 13.73 0.31 -4.20
C TRP A 80 14.80 1.16 -4.84
N ILE A 81 15.67 0.54 -5.64
CA ILE A 81 16.70 1.23 -6.42
C ILE A 81 16.29 1.16 -7.89
N ALA A 82 16.16 2.32 -8.52
CA ALA A 82 15.90 2.41 -9.96
C ALA A 82 17.13 1.99 -10.77
N TRP A 83 16.93 1.73 -12.07
CA TRP A 83 18.01 1.30 -12.99
C TRP A 83 19.17 2.32 -13.08
N ASP A 84 18.87 3.60 -12.84
CA ASP A 84 19.83 4.70 -12.84
C ASP A 84 20.54 4.88 -11.48
N GLY A 85 20.16 4.08 -10.47
CA GLY A 85 20.67 4.15 -9.10
C GLY A 85 19.85 5.02 -8.15
N THR A 86 18.78 5.66 -8.60
CA THR A 86 17.96 6.54 -7.76
C THR A 86 17.26 5.74 -6.65
N PHE A 87 17.33 6.24 -5.41
CA PHE A 87 16.65 5.62 -4.27
C PHE A 87 15.17 6.01 -4.27
N ASN A 88 14.33 5.10 -4.73
CA ASN A 88 12.89 5.22 -4.73
C ASN A 88 12.33 4.75 -3.39
N VAL A 89 11.69 5.67 -2.68
CA VAL A 89 11.19 5.46 -1.31
C VAL A 89 9.77 4.88 -1.26
N CYS A 90 9.09 4.73 -2.40
CA CYS A 90 7.69 4.32 -2.45
C CYS A 90 7.38 3.46 -3.69
N CYS A 91 6.37 2.60 -3.56
CA CYS A 91 5.84 1.76 -4.63
C CYS A 91 4.78 2.45 -5.49
N ALA A 92 4.45 3.72 -5.21
CA ALA A 92 3.49 4.49 -6.00
C ALA A 92 3.99 4.68 -7.46
N PRO A 93 3.06 4.92 -8.41
CA PRO A 93 3.41 5.34 -9.76
C PRO A 93 4.38 6.52 -9.76
N ASP A 94 5.24 6.61 -10.77
CA ASP A 94 6.40 7.50 -10.75
C ASP A 94 6.04 8.97 -10.50
N ASP A 95 5.10 9.51 -11.28
CA ASP A 95 4.63 10.91 -11.13
C ASP A 95 4.12 11.22 -9.72
N LEU A 96 3.40 10.27 -9.11
CA LEU A 96 2.89 10.41 -7.74
C LEU A 96 4.02 10.27 -6.71
N ARG A 97 4.96 9.35 -6.93
CA ARG A 97 6.10 9.13 -6.05
C ARG A 97 7.03 10.33 -5.99
N GLN A 98 7.30 10.97 -7.13
CA GLN A 98 8.17 12.15 -7.19
C GLN A 98 7.67 13.29 -6.29
N SER A 99 6.35 13.35 -5.99
CA SER A 99 5.80 14.30 -5.01
C SER A 99 6.28 14.12 -3.56
N LEU A 100 6.91 12.98 -3.24
CA LEU A 100 7.55 12.73 -1.95
C LEU A 100 8.94 13.35 -1.85
N GLY A 101 9.54 13.76 -2.97
CA GLY A 101 10.88 14.31 -3.05
C GLY A 101 11.93 13.34 -3.58
N TYR A 102 13.18 13.80 -3.59
CA TYR A 102 14.35 13.05 -4.04
C TYR A 102 15.23 12.68 -2.84
N PHE A 103 15.60 11.41 -2.74
CA PHE A 103 16.31 10.84 -1.58
C PHE A 103 17.72 10.34 -1.93
N GLY A 104 18.29 10.79 -3.05
CA GLY A 104 19.65 10.46 -3.46
C GLY A 104 19.77 9.29 -4.45
N ASN A 105 21.02 8.95 -4.75
CA ASN A 105 21.39 7.90 -5.71
C ASN A 105 22.56 7.07 -5.17
N VAL A 106 22.45 5.74 -5.28
CA VAL A 106 23.44 4.80 -4.74
C VAL A 106 24.78 4.82 -5.49
N LYS A 107 24.83 5.42 -6.68
CA LYS A 107 26.07 5.60 -7.44
C LYS A 107 26.96 6.70 -6.83
N SER A 108 26.36 7.70 -6.17
CA SER A 108 27.10 8.81 -5.55
C SER A 108 27.22 8.67 -4.03
N THR A 109 26.29 7.97 -3.39
CA THR A 109 26.18 7.92 -1.93
C THR A 109 26.00 6.48 -1.45
N ASN A 110 26.68 6.10 -0.37
CA ASN A 110 26.49 4.79 0.24
C ASN A 110 25.01 4.59 0.62
N PHE A 111 24.44 3.43 0.29
CA PHE A 111 23.02 3.14 0.55
C PHE A 111 22.63 3.34 2.02
N MET A 112 23.46 2.93 2.98
CA MET A 112 23.15 3.11 4.40
C MET A 112 23.13 4.57 4.83
N ASN A 113 23.87 5.44 4.15
CA ASN A 113 23.78 6.88 4.40
C ASN A 113 22.46 7.45 3.86
N LEU A 114 21.94 6.92 2.73
CA LEU A 114 20.63 7.29 2.21
C LEU A 114 19.50 6.75 3.11
N TRP A 115 19.61 5.50 3.55
CA TRP A 115 18.62 4.86 4.42
C TRP A 115 18.53 5.51 5.81
N ASN A 116 19.65 5.98 6.34
CA ASN A 116 19.70 6.67 7.62
C ASN A 116 19.71 8.20 7.46
N SER A 117 19.41 8.73 6.27
CA SER A 117 19.41 10.19 6.07
C SER A 117 18.28 10.84 6.84
N GLU A 118 18.49 12.08 7.27
CA GLU A 118 17.48 12.84 7.99
C GLU A 118 16.20 12.98 7.16
N GLU A 119 16.33 13.24 5.86
CA GLU A 119 15.21 13.40 4.94
C GLU A 119 14.36 12.12 4.84
N TYR A 120 15.00 10.94 4.74
CA TYR A 120 14.26 9.69 4.68
C TYR A 120 13.58 9.36 6.01
N GLN A 121 14.26 9.58 7.15
CA GLN A 121 13.65 9.36 8.46
C GLN A 121 12.46 10.28 8.71
N GLN A 122 12.56 11.56 8.32
CA GLN A 122 11.44 12.50 8.37
C GLN A 122 10.26 12.02 7.52
N LEU A 123 10.50 11.46 6.32
CA LEU A 123 9.43 10.84 5.52
C LEU A 123 8.81 9.65 6.26
N VAL A 124 9.62 8.76 6.84
CA VAL A 124 9.11 7.59 7.59
C VAL A 124 8.25 8.00 8.79
N ASP A 125 8.56 9.12 9.44
CA ASP A 125 7.80 9.62 10.59
C ASP A 125 6.51 10.35 10.17
N SER A 126 6.49 10.97 8.98
CA SER A 126 5.44 11.90 8.57
C SER A 126 4.69 11.53 7.29
N TRP A 127 4.94 10.35 6.71
CA TRP A 127 4.39 9.94 5.41
C TRP A 127 2.86 10.09 5.30
N GLY A 128 2.13 9.86 6.40
CA GLY A 128 0.66 9.98 6.44
C GLY A 128 0.13 11.37 6.07
N ASN A 129 0.98 12.40 6.17
CA ASN A 129 0.63 13.78 5.82
C ASN A 129 0.65 14.04 4.31
N HIS A 130 1.33 13.19 3.51
CA HIS A 130 1.45 13.38 2.08
C HIS A 130 0.17 12.96 1.34
N LYS A 131 -0.24 13.77 0.35
CA LYS A 131 -1.48 13.52 -0.44
C LYS A 131 -1.50 12.13 -1.08
N VAL A 132 -0.39 11.69 -1.67
CA VAL A 132 -0.26 10.36 -2.30
C VAL A 132 -0.50 9.22 -1.30
N CYS A 133 -0.10 9.40 -0.03
CA CYS A 133 -0.27 8.40 1.01
C CYS A 133 -1.71 8.30 1.51
N LYS A 134 -2.45 9.42 1.52
CA LYS A 134 -3.86 9.46 1.94
C LYS A 134 -4.78 8.69 0.99
N ILE A 135 -4.40 8.54 -0.27
CA ILE A 135 -5.14 7.79 -1.30
C ILE A 135 -4.52 6.43 -1.64
N CYS A 136 -3.48 6.01 -0.92
CA CYS A 136 -2.68 4.85 -1.29
C CYS A 136 -3.44 3.52 -1.08
N ASN A 137 -3.70 2.81 -2.18
CA ASN A 137 -4.36 1.50 -2.17
C ASN A 137 -3.50 0.36 -1.59
N MET A 138 -2.23 0.63 -1.24
CA MET A 138 -1.33 -0.35 -0.62
C MET A 138 -1.30 -0.24 0.92
N ARG A 139 -1.91 0.79 1.50
CA ARG A 139 -2.03 0.92 2.97
C ARG A 139 -2.80 -0.30 3.51
N ARG A 140 -2.36 -0.81 4.65
CA ARG A 140 -2.97 -1.97 5.31
C ARG A 140 -3.49 -1.59 6.69
N PRO A 141 -4.62 -2.16 7.14
CA PRO A 141 -5.07 -2.00 8.52
C PRO A 141 -3.94 -2.38 9.50
N LEU A 142 -3.71 -1.59 10.54
CA LEU A 142 -2.63 -1.81 11.50
C LEU A 142 -2.68 -3.22 12.12
N ASN A 143 -3.89 -3.70 12.45
CA ASN A 143 -4.13 -5.04 12.98
C ASN A 143 -3.93 -6.20 11.98
N LYS A 144 -3.69 -5.89 10.70
CA LYS A 144 -3.41 -6.86 9.63
C LYS A 144 -1.96 -6.78 9.15
N ILE A 145 -1.21 -5.80 9.63
CA ILE A 145 0.23 -5.77 9.43
C ILE A 145 0.84 -6.76 10.39
N ARG A 146 1.68 -7.62 9.84
CA ARG A 146 2.46 -8.54 10.67
C ARG A 146 3.25 -7.68 11.66
N GLU A 147 3.07 -7.90 12.95
CA GLU A 147 4.23 -7.85 13.83
C GLU A 147 5.21 -8.84 13.19
N TYR A 148 6.33 -8.32 12.67
CA TYR A 148 7.49 -9.15 12.45
C TYR A 148 7.89 -9.62 13.84
N GLY A 149 7.28 -10.72 14.28
CA GLY A 149 7.63 -11.38 15.52
C GLY A 149 9.12 -11.65 15.47
N ASN A 150 9.80 -11.14 16.50
CA ASN A 150 10.93 -11.76 17.17
C ASN A 150 11.67 -12.79 16.29
N TYR A 151 12.66 -12.30 15.54
CA TYR A 151 13.81 -13.12 15.19
C TYR A 151 14.84 -13.01 16.31
#